data_AF-A0A3N5QTC9-F1
#
_entry.id   AF-A0A3N5QTC9-F1
#
_cell.length_a   1.000
_cell.length_b   1.000
_cell.length_c   1.000
_cell.angle_alpha   90.00
_cell.angle_beta   90.00
_cell.angle_gamma   90.00
#
_symmetry.space_group_name_H-M   'P 1'
#
loop_
_entity.id
_entity.type
_entity.pdbx_description
1 polymer ?
#
loop_
_entity_poly.entity_id
_entity_poly.type
_entity_poly.pdbx_seq_one_letter_code
_entity_poly.pdbx_strand_id
1 'polypeptide(L)'
;MTPISLSKSDPNEVKPPITSIGAIGWLRANLFSNVLNSILTIVTVLLLLKVVPPLIKWAFIDSIWYASSEVCKNAAGACWSVIPSNIRLIIFGLYPHAEHWRPFAAMILLFALLFYSQNRKHWKKHLIYIWIAGLLIMGLLMKGGLFGLPAVESTQWGG
;
A
#
# COMPACT_ATOMS: atom_id res chain seq x y z
N MET A 1 -26.72 -10.06 46.30
CA MET A 1 -27.60 -8.90 46.18
C MET A 1 -26.75 -7.65 46.34
N THR A 2 -26.17 -7.15 45.25
CA THR A 2 -25.33 -5.95 45.21
C THR A 2 -26.20 -4.77 44.74
N PRO A 3 -26.19 -3.63 45.43
CA PRO A 3 -27.02 -2.50 45.03
C PRO A 3 -26.47 -1.87 43.75
N ILE A 4 -27.35 -1.72 42.76
CA ILE A 4 -27.08 -0.96 41.53
C ILE A 4 -27.01 0.52 41.93
N SER A 5 -25.81 1.09 41.95
CA SER A 5 -25.63 2.54 42.11
C SER A 5 -26.10 3.25 40.83
N LEU A 6 -27.27 3.88 40.92
CA LEU A 6 -27.76 4.79 39.88
C LEU A 6 -26.81 6.00 39.79
N SER A 7 -26.07 6.09 38.68
CA SER A 7 -25.29 7.28 38.33
C SER A 7 -26.22 8.48 38.20
N LYS A 8 -26.13 9.41 39.15
CA LYS A 8 -26.86 10.68 39.15
C LYS A 8 -26.25 11.56 38.05
N SER A 9 -26.97 11.78 36.95
CA SER A 9 -26.55 12.74 35.92
C SER A 9 -26.52 14.14 36.52
N ASP A 10 -25.34 14.78 36.50
CA ASP A 10 -25.11 16.13 37.02
C ASP A 10 -25.87 17.13 36.13
N PRO A 11 -26.78 17.95 36.66
CA PRO A 11 -27.51 18.95 35.88
C PRO A 11 -26.62 20.04 35.27
N ASN A 12 -25.33 20.10 35.63
CA ASN A 12 -24.34 21.02 35.05
C ASN A 12 -23.42 20.36 34.01
N GLU A 13 -23.74 19.15 33.53
CA GLU A 13 -22.98 18.53 32.44
C GLU A 13 -23.22 19.27 31.11
N VAL A 14 -22.45 20.33 30.90
CA VAL A 14 -22.40 21.08 29.65
C VAL A 14 -21.85 20.16 28.57
N LYS A 15 -22.71 19.74 27.64
CA LYS A 15 -22.28 18.96 26.46
C LYS A 15 -21.09 19.68 25.82
N PRO A 16 -20.00 18.96 25.47
CA PRO A 16 -18.86 19.60 24.87
C PRO A 16 -19.31 20.32 23.59
N PRO A 17 -18.79 21.53 23.33
CA PRO A 17 -19.23 22.31 22.18
C PRO A 17 -19.04 21.48 20.91
N ILE A 18 -20.01 21.53 19.99
CA ILE A 18 -19.98 20.83 18.70
C ILE A 18 -18.68 21.11 17.90
N THR A 19 -17.95 22.17 18.21
CA THR A 19 -16.63 22.49 17.65
C THR A 19 -15.49 21.60 18.15
N SER A 20 -15.65 20.89 19.27
CA SER A 20 -14.66 19.94 19.84
C SER A 20 -15.02 18.47 19.61
N ILE A 21 -16.18 18.18 19.01
CA ILE A 21 -16.65 16.82 18.72
C ILE A 21 -16.78 16.62 17.21
N GLY A 22 -16.38 15.46 16.70
CA GLY A 22 -16.56 15.08 15.30
C GLY A 22 -15.48 15.60 14.34
N ALA A 23 -15.74 15.53 13.03
CA ALA A 23 -14.76 15.78 11.98
C ALA A 23 -14.14 17.19 12.04
N ILE A 24 -14.94 18.22 12.37
CA ILE A 24 -14.48 19.61 12.45
C ILE A 24 -13.49 19.79 13.62
N GLY A 25 -13.81 19.22 14.79
CA GLY A 25 -12.92 19.22 15.94
C GLY A 25 -11.62 18.48 15.65
N TRP A 26 -11.69 17.35 14.95
CA TRP A 26 -10.52 16.59 14.52
C TRP A 26 -9.63 17.36 13.53
N LEU A 27 -10.21 18.00 12.51
CA LEU A 27 -9.47 18.80 11.54
C LEU A 27 -8.73 19.95 12.22
N ARG A 28 -9.38 20.66 13.14
CA ARG A 28 -8.75 21.75 13.89
C ARG A 28 -7.63 21.25 14.80
N ALA A 29 -7.85 20.12 15.48
CA ALA A 29 -6.87 19.54 16.40
C ALA A 29 -5.65 18.93 15.68
N ASN A 30 -5.80 18.46 14.44
CA ASN A 30 -4.72 17.76 13.72
C ASN A 30 -4.07 18.60 12.62
N LEU A 31 -4.85 19.27 11.77
CA LEU A 31 -4.32 20.04 10.62
C LEU A 31 -4.06 21.51 10.94
N PHE A 32 -4.88 22.11 11.80
CA PHE A 32 -4.81 23.55 12.11
C PHE A 32 -4.43 23.83 13.57
N SER A 33 -3.64 22.94 14.18
CA SER A 33 -3.27 23.02 15.60
C SER A 33 -2.32 24.15 15.94
N ASN A 34 -1.51 24.61 14.98
CA ASN A 34 -0.63 25.77 15.12
C ASN A 34 -0.46 26.49 13.77
N VAL A 35 0.21 27.65 13.78
CA VAL A 35 0.39 28.50 12.59
C VAL A 35 1.16 27.77 11.48
N LEU A 36 2.23 27.04 11.82
CA LEU A 36 3.03 26.28 10.85
C LEU A 36 2.19 25.18 10.20
N ASN A 37 1.46 24.39 10.99
CA ASN A 37 0.59 23.32 10.52
C ASN A 37 -0.54 23.87 9.64
N SER A 38 -1.08 25.04 9.99
CA SER A 38 -2.11 25.71 9.20
C SER A 38 -1.58 26.14 7.84
N ILE A 39 -0.39 26.75 7.80
CA ILE A 39 0.28 27.14 6.54
C ILE A 39 0.57 25.90 5.69
N LEU A 40 1.18 24.86 6.28
CA LEU A 40 1.50 23.63 5.58
C LEU A 40 0.25 22.95 5.00
N THR A 41 -0.84 22.92 5.77
CA THR A 41 -2.13 22.39 5.33
C THR A 41 -2.65 23.18 4.13
N ILE A 42 -2.69 24.51 4.21
CA ILE A 42 -3.18 25.36 3.11
C ILE A 42 -2.32 25.17 1.86
N VAL A 43 -0.99 25.19 1.99
CA VAL A 43 -0.07 24.98 0.86
C VAL A 43 -0.27 23.61 0.23
N THR A 44 -0.40 22.57 1.05
CA THR A 44 -0.64 21.20 0.56
C THR A 44 -1.96 21.12 -0.20
N VAL A 45 -3.04 21.70 0.34
CA VAL A 45 -4.34 21.73 -0.34
C VAL A 45 -4.26 22.48 -1.66
N LEU A 46 -3.58 23.63 -1.71
CA LEU A 46 -3.40 24.39 -2.95
C LEU A 46 -2.60 23.61 -3.99
N LEU A 47 -1.54 22.89 -3.58
CA LEU A 47 -0.78 22.01 -4.46
C LEU A 47 -1.63 20.86 -4.98
N LEU A 48 -2.43 20.22 -4.12
CA LEU A 48 -3.35 19.16 -4.53
C LEU A 48 -4.37 19.67 -5.53
N LEU A 49 -4.99 20.84 -5.29
CA LEU A 49 -5.92 21.44 -6.22
C LEU A 49 -5.28 21.82 -7.57
N LYS A 50 -3.98 22.10 -7.59
CA LYS A 50 -3.25 22.38 -8.84
C LYS A 50 -2.83 21.11 -9.58
N VAL A 51 -2.46 20.04 -8.88
CA VAL A 51 -1.88 18.82 -9.47
C VAL A 51 -2.92 17.74 -9.74
N VAL A 52 -3.87 17.54 -8.83
CA VAL A 52 -4.84 16.43 -8.92
C VAL A 52 -5.77 16.57 -10.12
N PRO A 53 -6.39 17.74 -10.41
CA PRO A 53 -7.26 17.86 -11.58
C PRO A 53 -6.59 17.55 -12.94
N PRO A 54 -5.41 18.12 -13.29
CA PRO A 54 -4.76 17.77 -14.55
C PRO A 54 -4.26 16.32 -14.54
N LEU A 55 -3.84 15.77 -13.40
CA LEU A 55 -3.46 14.36 -13.30
C LEU A 55 -4.65 13.43 -13.58
N ILE A 56 -5.82 13.71 -13.02
CA ILE A 56 -7.05 12.95 -13.29
C ILE A 56 -7.45 13.07 -14.75
N LYS A 57 -7.38 14.29 -15.31
CA LYS A 57 -7.68 14.51 -16.72
C LYS A 57 -6.77 13.67 -17.63
N TRP A 58 -5.46 13.72 -17.41
CA TRP A 58 -4.49 12.92 -18.16
C TRP A 58 -4.68 11.40 -17.96
N ALA A 59 -4.90 10.96 -16.72
CA ALA A 59 -4.98 9.54 -16.38
C ALA A 59 -6.31 8.89 -16.81
N PHE A 60 -7.43 9.60 -16.76
CA PHE A 60 -8.75 8.98 -16.93
C PHE A 60 -9.62 9.60 -18.02
N ILE A 61 -9.50 10.91 -18.28
CA ILE A 61 -10.39 11.61 -19.23
C ILE A 61 -9.80 11.55 -20.64
N ASP A 62 -8.54 11.93 -20.80
CA ASP A 62 -7.83 11.98 -22.09
C ASP A 62 -7.06 10.67 -22.39
N SER A 63 -7.28 9.62 -21.59
CA SER A 63 -6.52 8.37 -21.66
C SER A 63 -7.09 7.35 -22.65
N ILE A 64 -6.25 6.39 -23.05
CA ILE A 64 -6.58 5.33 -24.01
C ILE A 64 -6.33 3.97 -23.35
N TRP A 65 -7.31 3.07 -23.46
CA TRP A 65 -7.30 1.79 -22.73
C TRP A 65 -6.87 0.60 -23.56
N TYR A 66 -7.30 0.52 -24.83
CA TYR A 66 -6.99 -0.59 -25.72
C TYR A 66 -6.61 -0.05 -27.10
N ALA A 67 -5.31 0.09 -27.34
CA ALA A 67 -4.78 0.63 -28.59
C ALA A 67 -3.41 0.03 -28.93
N SER A 68 -3.02 0.14 -30.20
CA SER A 68 -1.69 -0.25 -30.68
C SER A 68 -0.61 0.71 -30.15
N SER A 69 0.64 0.27 -30.21
CA SER A 69 1.79 1.06 -29.77
C SER A 69 1.92 2.40 -30.52
N GLU A 70 1.56 2.46 -31.79
CA GLU A 70 1.59 3.67 -32.61
C GLU A 70 0.55 4.70 -32.16
N VAL A 71 -0.66 4.24 -31.82
CA VAL A 71 -1.72 5.11 -31.29
C VAL A 71 -1.34 5.62 -29.90
N CYS A 72 -0.77 4.76 -29.05
CA CYS A 72 -0.34 5.15 -27.73
C CYS A 72 0.81 6.18 -27.71
N LYS A 73 1.70 6.17 -28.71
CA LYS A 73 2.76 7.19 -28.84
C LYS A 73 2.22 8.59 -29.10
N ASN A 74 1.05 8.69 -29.74
CA ASN A 74 0.42 9.96 -30.09
C ASN A 74 -0.72 10.34 -29.13
N ALA A 75 -0.90 9.61 -28.03
CA ALA A 75 -1.96 9.88 -27.06
C ALA A 75 -1.70 11.18 -26.29
N ALA A 76 -2.74 11.99 -26.10
CA ALA A 76 -2.66 13.19 -25.26
C ALA A 76 -2.66 12.87 -23.76
N GLY A 77 -3.25 11.73 -23.37
CA GLY A 77 -3.31 11.23 -22.00
C GLY A 77 -2.50 9.96 -21.75
N ALA A 78 -2.78 9.29 -20.64
CA ALA A 78 -2.15 8.01 -20.31
C ALA A 78 -2.56 6.91 -21.31
N CYS A 79 -1.61 6.08 -21.73
CA CYS A 79 -1.90 4.85 -22.45
C CYS A 79 -1.90 3.67 -21.47
N TRP A 80 -3.10 3.22 -21.08
CA TRP A 80 -3.28 2.08 -20.19
C TRP A 80 -3.05 0.74 -20.88
N SER A 81 -3.01 0.68 -22.21
CA SER A 81 -2.73 -0.56 -22.96
C SER A 81 -1.38 -1.16 -22.62
N VAL A 82 -0.42 -0.36 -22.14
CA VAL A 82 0.89 -0.84 -21.67
C VAL A 82 0.74 -1.84 -20.52
N ILE A 83 -0.25 -1.68 -19.64
CA ILE A 83 -0.42 -2.55 -18.47
C ILE A 83 -0.81 -3.98 -18.87
N PRO A 84 -1.96 -4.25 -19.53
CA PRO A 84 -2.31 -5.62 -19.89
C PRO A 84 -1.31 -6.23 -20.87
N SER A 85 -0.70 -5.43 -21.76
CA SER A 85 0.33 -5.92 -22.69
C SER A 85 1.62 -6.36 -21.99
N ASN A 86 1.95 -5.78 -20.83
CA ASN A 86 3.20 -6.04 -20.12
C ASN A 86 2.98 -6.54 -18.68
N ILE A 87 1.77 -6.99 -18.33
CA ILE A 87 1.42 -7.37 -16.95
C ILE A 87 2.35 -8.43 -16.38
N ARG A 88 2.83 -9.33 -17.23
CA ARG A 88 3.80 -10.37 -16.85
C ARG A 88 5.15 -9.78 -16.45
N LEU A 89 5.66 -8.82 -17.24
CA LEU A 89 6.90 -8.11 -16.94
C LEU A 89 6.75 -7.26 -15.67
N ILE A 90 5.59 -6.63 -15.47
CA ILE A 90 5.33 -5.80 -14.29
C ILE A 90 5.30 -6.65 -13.01
N ILE A 91 4.70 -7.85 -13.04
CA ILE A 91 4.57 -8.71 -11.86
C ILE A 91 5.81 -9.55 -11.61
N PHE A 92 6.40 -10.13 -12.66
CA PHE A 92 7.46 -11.13 -12.55
C PHE A 92 8.83 -10.64 -13.05
N GLY A 93 8.94 -9.43 -13.58
CA GLY A 93 10.18 -8.96 -14.20
C GLY A 93 10.59 -9.82 -15.40
N LEU A 94 11.90 -9.93 -15.61
CA LEU A 94 12.51 -10.75 -16.67
C LEU A 94 12.60 -12.25 -16.31
N TYR A 95 11.90 -12.69 -15.26
CA TYR A 95 11.99 -14.05 -14.76
C TYR A 95 11.45 -15.06 -15.81
N PRO A 96 12.13 -16.21 -16.03
CA PRO A 96 11.73 -17.18 -17.05
C PRO A 96 10.29 -17.66 -16.89
N HIS A 97 9.55 -17.74 -18.01
CA HIS A 97 8.12 -18.05 -18.01
C HIS A 97 7.75 -19.38 -17.34
N ALA A 98 8.57 -20.42 -17.53
CA ALA A 98 8.33 -21.73 -16.91
C ALA A 98 8.44 -21.69 -15.38
N GLU A 99 9.13 -20.68 -14.83
CA GLU A 99 9.53 -20.60 -13.44
C GLU A 99 8.77 -19.54 -12.64
N HIS A 100 7.72 -18.92 -13.22
CA HIS A 100 6.90 -17.89 -12.56
C HIS A 100 6.24 -18.35 -11.26
N TRP A 101 6.05 -19.66 -11.08
CA TRP A 101 5.54 -20.23 -9.84
C TRP A 101 6.47 -19.96 -8.64
N ARG A 102 7.77 -19.74 -8.85
CA ARG A 102 8.76 -19.49 -7.78
C ARG A 102 8.60 -18.11 -7.15
N PRO A 103 8.62 -16.99 -7.91
CA PRO A 103 8.23 -15.68 -7.36
C PRO A 103 6.83 -15.67 -6.76
N PHE A 104 5.86 -16.36 -7.39
CA PHE A 104 4.50 -16.43 -6.86
C PHE A 104 4.44 -17.13 -5.49
N ALA A 105 5.12 -18.26 -5.35
CA ALA A 105 5.24 -18.96 -4.06
C ALA A 105 6.00 -18.13 -3.02
N ALA A 106 7.06 -17.42 -3.41
CA ALA A 106 7.78 -16.50 -2.53
C ALA A 106 6.86 -15.36 -2.02
N MET A 107 5.99 -14.82 -2.89
CA MET A 107 5.00 -13.81 -2.52
C MET A 107 3.96 -14.36 -1.54
N ILE A 108 3.45 -15.58 -1.77
CA ILE A 108 2.54 -16.25 -0.82
C ILE A 108 3.22 -16.45 0.54
N LEU A 109 4.48 -16.89 0.55
CA LEU A 109 5.26 -17.07 1.76
C LEU A 109 5.43 -15.75 2.53
N LEU A 110 5.73 -14.66 1.84
CA LEU A 110 5.81 -13.32 2.44
C LEU A 110 4.46 -12.90 3.04
N PHE A 111 3.34 -13.09 2.33
CA PHE A 111 2.03 -12.76 2.87
C PHE A 111 1.65 -13.60 4.09
N ALA A 112 1.97 -14.90 4.09
CA ALA A 112 1.77 -15.76 5.25
C ALA A 112 2.60 -15.28 6.45
N LEU A 113 3.84 -14.86 6.22
CA LEU A 113 4.74 -14.32 7.24
C LEU A 113 4.22 -13.01 7.84
N LEU A 114 3.75 -12.09 6.99
CA LEU A 114 3.11 -10.84 7.40
C LEU A 114 1.83 -11.09 8.19
N PHE A 115 0.97 -11.98 7.70
CA PHE A 115 -0.27 -12.37 8.36
C PHE A 115 -0.01 -13.00 9.73
N TYR A 116 1.02 -13.83 9.85
CA TYR A 116 1.43 -14.40 11.14
C TYR A 116 1.97 -13.32 12.10
N SER A 117 2.75 -12.37 11.56
CA SER A 117 3.40 -11.30 12.31
C SER A 117 2.46 -10.18 12.79
N GLN A 118 1.27 -10.05 12.18
CA GLN A 118 0.30 -9.01 12.56
C GLN A 118 -0.18 -9.17 14.02
N ASN A 119 -0.21 -10.41 14.53
CA ASN A 119 -0.64 -10.69 15.90
C ASN A 119 0.50 -10.44 16.88
N ARG A 120 0.39 -9.38 17.68
CA ARG A 120 1.40 -8.97 18.66
C ARG A 120 1.73 -10.06 19.69
N LYS A 121 0.86 -11.05 19.90
CA LYS A 121 1.14 -12.21 20.76
C LYS A 121 2.31 -13.07 20.27
N HIS A 122 2.61 -13.05 18.97
CA HIS A 122 3.70 -13.81 18.37
C HIS A 122 5.06 -13.09 18.41
N TRP A 123 5.14 -11.85 18.92
CA TRP A 123 6.36 -11.03 18.96
C TRP A 123 7.34 -11.50 20.04
N LYS A 124 7.87 -12.71 19.85
CA LYS A 124 8.93 -13.33 20.66
C LYS A 124 10.16 -13.56 19.78
N LYS A 125 11.29 -13.96 20.38
CA LYS A 125 12.54 -14.29 19.65
C LYS A 125 12.32 -15.28 18.49
N HIS A 126 11.34 -16.19 18.62
CA HIS A 126 10.93 -17.13 17.57
C HIS A 126 10.50 -16.44 16.27
N LEU A 127 9.84 -15.29 16.33
CA LEU A 127 9.40 -14.56 15.15
C LEU A 127 10.59 -14.11 14.30
N ILE A 128 11.70 -13.70 14.93
CA ILE A 128 12.93 -13.30 14.23
C ILE A 128 13.50 -14.51 13.48
N TYR A 129 13.57 -15.68 14.11
CA TYR A 129 14.05 -16.90 13.45
C TYR A 129 13.16 -17.31 12.28
N ILE A 130 11.84 -17.23 12.44
CA ILE A 130 10.87 -17.52 11.38
C ILE A 130 11.05 -16.55 10.20
N TRP A 131 11.28 -15.26 10.47
CA TRP A 131 11.56 -14.26 9.43
C TRP A 131 12.86 -14.55 8.68
N ILE A 132 13.96 -14.80 9.40
CA ILE A 132 15.25 -15.12 8.79
C ILE A 132 15.13 -16.38 7.93
N ALA A 133 14.53 -17.45 8.47
CA ALA A 133 14.31 -18.69 7.74
C ALA A 133 13.42 -18.47 6.51
N GLY A 134 12.32 -17.73 6.66
CA GLY A 134 11.41 -17.39 5.56
C GLY A 134 12.11 -16.64 4.43
N LEU A 135 12.87 -15.60 4.75
CA LEU A 135 13.62 -14.82 3.75
C LEU A 135 14.71 -15.65 3.06
N LEU A 136 15.42 -16.52 3.80
CA LEU A 136 16.38 -17.44 3.21
C LEU A 136 15.72 -18.44 2.26
N ILE A 137 14.59 -19.03 2.67
CA ILE A 137 13.81 -19.94 1.82
C ILE A 137 13.35 -19.21 0.55
N MET A 138 12.85 -17.98 0.66
CA MET A 138 12.45 -17.17 -0.50
C MET A 138 13.63 -16.91 -1.44
N GLY A 139 14.78 -16.48 -0.91
CA GLY A 139 15.98 -16.21 -1.72
C GLY A 139 16.52 -17.46 -2.42
N LEU A 140 16.54 -18.60 -1.73
CA LEU A 140 16.95 -19.89 -2.31
C LEU A 140 15.95 -20.36 -3.37
N LEU A 141 14.65 -20.21 -3.11
CA LEU A 141 13.60 -20.52 -4.08
C LEU A 141 13.73 -19.67 -5.33
N MET A 142 14.00 -18.37 -5.21
CA MET A 142 14.16 -17.47 -6.36
C MET A 142 15.46 -17.68 -7.12
N LYS A 143 16.57 -18.01 -6.44
CA LYS A 143 17.85 -18.32 -7.08
C LYS A 143 17.85 -19.67 -7.78
N GLY A 144 17.35 -20.71 -7.12
CA GLY A 144 17.43 -22.08 -7.62
C GLY A 144 18.86 -22.61 -7.57
N GLY A 145 19.17 -23.62 -8.38
CA GLY A 145 20.46 -24.32 -8.37
C GLY A 145 20.59 -25.38 -7.27
N LEU A 146 19.52 -25.63 -6.51
CA LEU A 146 19.42 -26.69 -5.51
C LEU A 146 18.26 -27.62 -5.89
N PHE A 147 18.38 -28.90 -5.56
CA PHE A 147 17.35 -29.93 -5.81
C PHE A 147 16.94 -30.08 -7.30
N GLY A 148 17.85 -29.78 -8.23
CA GLY A 148 17.58 -29.87 -9.68
C GLY A 148 16.81 -28.70 -10.27
N LEU A 149 16.54 -27.63 -9.50
CA LEU A 149 15.92 -26.42 -10.01
C LEU A 149 16.90 -25.63 -10.89
N PRO A 150 16.47 -25.11 -12.06
CA PRO A 150 17.31 -24.27 -12.88
C PRO A 150 17.73 -23.01 -12.12
N ALA A 151 19.02 -22.71 -12.17
CA ALA A 151 19.56 -21.48 -11.61
C ALA A 151 19.06 -20.29 -12.44
N VAL A 152 18.53 -19.28 -11.76
CA VAL A 152 18.08 -18.02 -12.37
C VAL A 152 18.94 -16.90 -11.81
N GLU A 153 19.63 -16.21 -12.72
CA GLU A 153 20.52 -15.09 -12.39
C GLU A 153 19.75 -13.97 -11.68
N SER A 154 20.38 -13.35 -10.69
CA SER A 154 19.78 -12.26 -9.92
C SER A 154 19.44 -11.03 -10.76
N THR A 155 20.11 -10.87 -11.91
CA THR A 155 19.81 -9.82 -12.92
C THR A 155 18.44 -9.97 -13.56
N GLN A 156 17.86 -11.18 -13.52
CA GLN A 156 16.54 -11.47 -14.10
C GLN A 156 15.40 -11.35 -13.08
N TRP A 157 15.71 -11.04 -11.82
CA TRP A 157 14.69 -10.93 -10.77
C TRP A 157 13.94 -9.60 -10.83
N GLY A 158 14.38 -8.66 -11.68
CA GLY A 158 13.75 -7.36 -11.94
C GLY A 158 13.71 -7.03 -13.43
N GLY A 159 13.17 -5.84 -13.73
CA GLY A 159 13.20 -5.20 -15.05
C GLY A 159 14.03 -3.93 -15.05
#